data_AF-A0A820G8V7-F1
#
_entry.id   AF-A0A820G8V7-F1
#
_cell.length_a   1.000
_cell.length_b   1.000
_cell.length_c   1.000
_cell.angle_alpha   90.00
_cell.angle_beta   90.00
_cell.angle_gamma   90.00
#
_symmetry.space_group_name_H-M   'P 1'
#
loop_
_entity.id
_entity.type
_entity.pdbx_description
1 polymer ?
#
loop_
_entity_poly.entity_id
_entity_poly.type
_entity_poly.pdbx_seq_one_letter_code
_entity_poly.pdbx_strand_id
1 'polypeptide(L)' 'MNPFSIINPSTDEKICQVEEGTKSDPDKAIETAEKGFQYDSPWRKSDPAAHAQLICKLADLRLHVVGYLA' A
#
# COMPACT_ATOMS: atom_id res chain seq x y z
N MET A 1 -18.76 2.43 8.90
CA MET A 1 -17.53 1.62 8.82
C MET A 1 -17.30 1.05 10.20
N ASN A 2 -17.24 -0.27 10.32
CA ASN A 2 -16.86 -0.92 11.57
C ASN A 2 -15.38 -1.30 11.42
N PRO A 3 -14.49 -0.83 12.30
CA PRO A 3 -13.08 -1.16 12.20
C PRO A 3 -12.82 -2.61 12.63
N PHE A 4 -11.99 -3.33 11.87
CA PHE A 4 -11.56 -4.69 12.15
C PHE A 4 -10.43 -4.68 13.19
N SER A 5 -10.55 -5.48 14.26
CA SER A 5 -9.53 -5.53 15.31
C SER A 5 -8.48 -6.59 15.00
N ILE A 6 -7.21 -6.20 15.02
CA ILE A 6 -6.08 -7.13 14.89
C ILE A 6 -5.70 -7.62 16.29
N ILE A 7 -5.74 -8.94 16.49
CA ILE A 7 -5.43 -9.59 17.76
C ILE A 7 -4.07 -10.26 17.68
N ASN A 8 -3.28 -10.14 18.76
CA ASN A 8 -2.00 -10.82 18.91
C ASN A 8 -2.25 -12.32 19.18
N PRO A 9 -1.82 -13.25 18.29
CA PRO A 9 -2.08 -14.68 18.48
C PRO A 9 -1.32 -15.30 19.66
N SER A 10 -0.32 -14.62 20.22
CA SER A 10 0.46 -15.11 21.36
C SER A 10 -0.10 -14.66 22.72
N THR A 11 -0.87 -13.57 22.78
CA THR A 11 -1.41 -13.01 24.03
C THR A 11 -2.92 -12.86 24.06
N ASP A 12 -3.59 -13.03 22.91
CA ASP A 12 -5.03 -12.76 22.70
C ASP A 12 -5.44 -11.30 22.95
N GLU A 13 -4.45 -10.39 23.04
CA GLU A 13 -4.69 -8.97 23.25
C GLU A 13 -4.81 -8.23 21.90
N LYS A 14 -5.66 -7.20 21.87
CA LYS A 14 -5.83 -6.33 20.71
C LYS A 14 -4.57 -5.47 20.48
N ILE A 15 -4.01 -5.53 19.26
CA ILE A 15 -2.88 -4.71 18.80
C ILE A 15 -3.39 -3.35 18.29
N CYS A 16 -4.31 -3.39 17.33
CA CYS A 16 -4.85 -2.18 16.70
C CYS A 16 -6.21 -2.44 16.05
N GLN A 17 -6.77 -1.40 15.46
CA GLN A 17 -7.98 -1.44 14.63
C GLN A 17 -7.64 -0.90 13.25
N VAL A 18 -8.09 -1.59 12.22
CA VAL A 18 -7.88 -1.22 10.81
C VAL A 18 -9.23 -1.10 10.10
N GLU A 19 -9.25 -0.38 8.98
CA GLU A 19 -10.44 -0.27 8.15
C GLU A 19 -10.85 -1.65 7.61
N GLU A 20 -12.14 -1.97 7.73
CA GLU A 20 -12.73 -3.18 7.15
C GLU A 20 -13.18 -2.88 5.72
N GLY A 21 -12.61 -3.61 4.75
CA GLY A 21 -12.94 -3.45 3.34
C GLY A 21 -14.40 -3.80 3.07
N THR A 22 -15.10 -2.92 2.36
CA THR A 22 -16.46 -3.14 1.86
C THR A 22 -16.43 -3.75 0.45
N LYS A 23 -17.57 -4.29 0.01
CA LYS A 23 -17.72 -4.81 -1.36
C LYS A 23 -17.39 -3.77 -2.45
N SER A 24 -17.54 -2.48 -2.15
CA SER A 24 -17.30 -1.38 -3.10
C SER A 24 -15.85 -0.90 -3.17
N ASP A 25 -15.00 -1.26 -2.21
CA ASP A 25 -13.63 -0.74 -2.16
C ASP A 25 -12.71 -1.36 -3.23
N PRO A 26 -12.87 -2.64 -3.62
CA PRO A 26 -12.20 -3.18 -4.80
C PRO A 26 -12.50 -2.39 -6.07
N ASP A 27 -13.76 -2.01 -6.30
CA ASP A 27 -14.15 -1.27 -7.50
C ASP A 27 -13.45 0.10 -7.58
N LYS A 28 -13.41 0.83 -6.47
CA LYS A 28 -12.68 2.11 -6.39
C LYS A 28 -11.18 1.95 -6.59
N ALA A 29 -10.61 0.88 -6.04
CA ALA A 29 -9.19 0.58 -6.20
C ALA A 29 -8.84 0.25 -7.66
N ILE A 30 -9.70 -0.53 -8.33
CA ILE A 30 -9.58 -0.84 -9.76
C ILE A 30 -9.70 0.43 -10.60
N GLU A 31 -10.73 1.25 -10.37
CA GLU A 31 -10.92 2.51 -11.10
C GLU A 31 -9.70 3.44 -10.96
N THR A 32 -9.12 3.51 -9.75
CA THR A 32 -7.93 4.31 -9.49
C THR A 32 -6.69 3.74 -10.18
N ALA A 33 -6.53 2.41 -10.15
CA ALA A 33 -5.43 1.74 -10.84
C ALA A 33 -5.54 1.95 -12.36
N GLU A 34 -6.72 1.78 -12.95
CA GLU A 34 -6.97 2.02 -14.37
C GLU A 34 -6.57 3.45 -14.78
N LYS A 35 -6.97 4.47 -14.00
CA LYS A 35 -6.53 5.86 -14.20
C LYS A 35 -5.01 6.00 -14.13
N GLY A 36 -4.37 5.34 -13.17
CA GLY A 36 -2.90 5.30 -13.05
C GLY A 36 -2.20 4.63 -14.23
N PHE A 37 -2.89 3.79 -15.02
CA PHE A 37 -2.36 3.12 -16.20
C PHE A 37 -2.79 3.75 -17.54
N GLN A 38 -3.60 4.80 -17.53
CA GLN A 38 -3.98 5.54 -18.74
C GLN A 38 -2.74 6.15 -19.42
N TYR A 39 -2.78 6.28 -20.75
CA TYR A 39 -1.63 6.68 -21.57
C TYR A 39 -1.01 8.02 -21.14
N ASP A 40 -1.86 8.96 -20.72
CA ASP A 40 -1.44 10.30 -20.34
C ASP A 40 -1.11 10.46 -18.85
N SER A 41 -1.24 9.39 -18.06
CA SER A 41 -0.97 9.37 -16.62
C SER A 41 0.51 9.66 -16.30
N PRO A 42 0.80 10.24 -15.12
CA PRO A 42 2.18 10.46 -14.69
C PRO A 42 3.02 9.18 -14.65
N TRP A 43 2.41 8.06 -14.25
CA TRP A 43 3.09 6.77 -14.19
C TRP A 43 3.47 6.29 -15.60
N ARG A 44 2.55 6.27 -16.57
CA ARG A 44 2.86 5.81 -17.93
C ARG A 44 3.83 6.72 -18.69
N LYS A 45 3.82 8.02 -18.41
CA LYS A 45 4.71 9.00 -19.03
C LYS A 45 6.09 9.09 -18.39
N SER A 46 6.29 8.48 -17.22
CA SER A 46 7.55 8.63 -16.51
C SER A 46 8.69 7.91 -17.24
N ASP A 47 9.87 8.53 -17.20
CA ASP A 47 11.09 7.98 -17.77
C ASP A 47 11.48 6.67 -17.05
N PRO A 48 11.94 5.61 -17.75
CA PRO A 48 12.33 4.36 -17.11
C PRO A 48 13.35 4.51 -15.98
N ALA A 49 14.28 5.48 -16.07
CA ALA A 49 15.23 5.71 -15.00
C ALA A 49 14.55 6.32 -13.76
N ALA A 50 13.57 7.21 -13.96
CA ALA A 50 12.78 7.77 -12.86
C ALA A 50 11.96 6.67 -12.15
N HIS A 51 11.36 5.74 -12.89
CA HIS A 51 10.71 4.56 -12.30
C HIS A 51 11.69 3.72 -11.46
N ALA A 52 12.89 3.45 -12.00
CA ALA A 52 13.90 2.68 -11.27
C ALA A 52 14.32 3.38 -9.97
N GLN A 53 14.50 4.70 -9.99
CA GLN A 53 14.83 5.50 -8.81
C GLN A 53 13.75 5.41 -7.72
N LEU A 54 12.47 5.42 -8.09
CA LEU A 54 11.36 5.25 -7.14
C LEU A 54 11.41 3.87 -6.46
N ILE A 55 11.71 2.81 -7.22
CA ILE A 55 11.84 1.45 -6.68
C ILE A 55 13.04 1.34 -5.74
N CYS A 56 14.21 1.90 -6.13
CA CYS A 56 15.38 1.93 -5.26
C CYS A 56 15.09 2.70 -3.96
N LYS A 57 14.43 3.87 -4.06
CA LYS A 57 14.04 4.64 -2.88
C LYS A 57 13.09 3.89 -1.96
N LEU A 58 12.16 3.11 -2.51
CA LEU A 58 11.28 2.24 -1.72
C LEU A 58 12.09 1.18 -0.96
N ALA A 59 13.09 0.57 -1.60
CA ALA A 59 13.98 -0.39 -0.96
C ALA A 59 14.82 0.26 0.16
N ASP A 60 15.36 1.45 -0.08
CA ASP A 60 16.12 2.21 0.92
C ASP A 60 15.26 2.55 2.14
N LEU A 61 14.01 2.99 1.91
CA LEU A 61 13.07 3.27 3.00
C LEU A 61 12.74 2.00 3.79
N ARG A 62 12.56 0.86 3.11
CA ARG A 62 12.34 -0.43 3.78
C ARG A 62 13.53 -0.82 4.66
N LEU A 63 14.75 -0.63 4.17
CA LEU A 63 15.98 -0.92 4.94
C LEU A 63 16.09 -0.01 6.17
N HIS A 64 15.72 1.27 6.05
CA HIS A 64 15.79 2.22 7.16
C HIS A 64 14.86 1.84 8.33
N VAL A 65 13.71 1.23 8.05
CA VAL A 65 12.73 0.84 9.08
C VAL A 65 12.80 -0.65 9.45
N VAL A 66 13.83 -1.39 9.02
CA VAL A 66 13.90 -2.85 9.16
C VAL A 66 13.75 -3.33 10.59
N GLY A 67 14.30 -2.59 11.58
CA GLY A 67 14.17 -2.95 12.99
C GLY A 67 12.74 -2.90 13.54
N TYR A 68 11.83 -2.19 12.88
CA TYR A 68 10.41 -2.12 13.24
C TYR A 68 9.53 -3.11 12.46
N LEU A 69 10.04 -3.66 11.35
CA LEU A 69 9.30 -4.55 10.45
C LEU A 69 9.83 -6.00 10.45
N ALA A 70 10.74 -6.30 11.38
CA ALA A 70 11.34 -7.62 11.61
C ALA A 70 10.50 -8.47 12.56
#